data_AF-A0A7J4QEV9-F1
#
_entry.id   AF-A0A7J4QEV9-F1
#
_cell.length_a   1.000
_cell.length_b   1.000
_cell.length_c   1.000
_cell.angle_alpha   90.00
_cell.angle_beta   90.00
_cell.angle_gamma   90.00
#
_symmetry.space_group_name_H-M   'P 1'
#
loop_
_entity.id
_entity.type
_entity.pdbx_description
1 polymer ?
#
loop_
_entity_poly.entity_id
_entity_poly.type
_entity_poly.pdbx_seq_one_letter_code
_entity_poly.pdbx_strand_id
1 'polypeptide(L)'
;YTWEEANQSRIDNYGPTNSTVKLNMKVQYYNISDDSWLNVTTVVNTTIDLNASDVVKLDSYFNGLWNIGMASYGSGTYRVYASLTSFNETVIENLDGTLLESSYNFSVVTNLAPVVTRQLPANDTHLPYKWSTLNYTATDHEGSSLSCYVFGDAVDGSTLLATQPLESGNSTLYNWTDLSDGTYYWNVLCGDGEFNSTLTANYTFTIDTTFPQISFTPPTEQNNTAVRRSWIMANITVTEENEANITFELHNAAGLASSAVYNQSNRTHNFTLLAQRAFYYYNVTVVDRAGNSNTSETRTIKLTIAPSAKKFEIRADGNAPVASFDDKGDIYLQGAVAHSQSQLAPTPNSFIIENRTGSAVAFINSSGYLFLQGSYEELASALAFSDSALEIRNATDALQSFIDSFGNLKLRGLIEGDSADP
;
A
#
# COMPACT_ATOMS: atom_id res chain seq x y z
N TYR A 1 -29.52 -50.01 -21.66
CA TYR A 1 -28.35 -50.12 -20.80
C TYR A 1 -27.32 -49.07 -21.19
N THR A 2 -27.64 -47.81 -20.89
CA THR A 2 -26.61 -46.75 -20.86
C THR A 2 -25.83 -46.84 -19.54
N TRP A 3 -24.66 -46.22 -19.48
CA TRP A 3 -23.82 -46.18 -18.27
C TRP A 3 -24.57 -45.57 -17.06
N GLU A 4 -25.49 -44.62 -17.27
CA GLU A 4 -26.32 -44.09 -16.19
C GLU A 4 -27.31 -45.11 -15.59
N GLU A 5 -27.75 -46.11 -16.37
CA GLU A 5 -28.70 -47.13 -15.91
C GLU A 5 -28.05 -48.24 -15.06
N ALA A 6 -26.71 -48.37 -15.12
CA ALA A 6 -26.00 -49.44 -14.40
C ALA A 6 -26.02 -49.28 -12.87
N ASN A 7 -26.14 -48.04 -12.38
CA ASN A 7 -26.10 -47.70 -10.95
C ASN A 7 -27.47 -47.32 -10.37
N GLN A 8 -28.55 -47.51 -11.12
CA GLN A 8 -29.90 -47.17 -10.68
C GLN A 8 -30.50 -48.31 -9.85
N SER A 9 -31.08 -47.96 -8.68
CA SER A 9 -31.86 -48.90 -7.87
C SER A 9 -33.08 -49.37 -8.66
N ARG A 10 -33.18 -50.67 -8.91
CA ARG A 10 -34.19 -51.26 -9.80
C ARG A 10 -34.61 -52.65 -9.35
N ILE A 11 -35.73 -53.10 -9.90
CA ILE A 11 -36.23 -54.47 -9.82
C ILE A 11 -36.16 -55.06 -11.23
N ASP A 12 -35.58 -56.23 -11.37
CA ASP A 12 -35.49 -56.97 -12.64
C ASP A 12 -36.26 -58.29 -12.51
N ASN A 13 -37.22 -58.57 -13.40
CA ASN A 13 -37.87 -59.90 -13.48
C ASN A 13 -37.20 -60.78 -14.53
N TYR A 14 -36.26 -61.64 -14.10
CA TYR A 14 -35.59 -62.62 -14.96
C TYR A 14 -36.39 -63.92 -15.17
N GLY A 15 -37.57 -64.03 -14.57
CA GLY A 15 -38.41 -65.22 -14.66
C GLY A 15 -39.24 -65.28 -15.96
N PRO A 16 -39.72 -66.47 -16.35
CA PRO A 16 -40.52 -66.65 -17.56
C PRO A 16 -42.00 -66.28 -17.39
N THR A 17 -42.43 -65.88 -16.20
CA THR A 17 -43.84 -65.60 -15.85
C THR A 17 -44.03 -64.17 -15.35
N ASN A 18 -45.18 -63.58 -15.70
CA ASN A 18 -45.61 -62.31 -15.15
C ASN A 18 -46.06 -62.50 -13.69
N SER A 19 -45.79 -61.51 -12.85
CA SER A 19 -46.18 -61.51 -11.44
C SER A 19 -46.72 -60.15 -11.05
N THR A 20 -47.71 -60.13 -10.15
CA THR A 20 -48.22 -58.89 -9.53
C THR A 20 -47.81 -58.87 -8.07
N VAL A 21 -47.10 -57.83 -7.65
CA VAL A 21 -46.54 -57.70 -6.30
C VAL A 21 -46.81 -56.31 -5.72
N LYS A 22 -46.72 -56.16 -4.40
CA LYS A 22 -46.75 -54.83 -3.77
C LYS A 22 -45.34 -54.28 -3.63
N LEU A 23 -45.11 -53.08 -4.15
CA LEU A 23 -43.91 -52.29 -3.86
C LEU A 23 -44.16 -51.45 -2.62
N ASN A 24 -43.36 -51.70 -1.58
CA ASN A 24 -43.36 -50.92 -0.36
C ASN A 24 -42.01 -50.19 -0.21
N MET A 25 -42.04 -48.87 -0.12
CA MET A 25 -40.86 -48.06 0.18
C MET A 25 -41.09 -47.22 1.43
N LYS A 26 -40.16 -47.31 2.37
CA LYS A 26 -40.16 -46.64 3.66
C LYS A 26 -38.92 -45.77 3.79
N VAL A 27 -39.08 -44.63 4.44
CA VAL A 27 -37.94 -43.90 5.02
C VAL A 27 -37.84 -44.32 6.48
N GLN A 28 -36.65 -44.73 6.90
CA GLN A 28 -36.39 -45.19 8.26
C GLN A 28 -35.22 -44.41 8.86
N TYR A 29 -35.26 -44.23 10.18
CA TYR A 29 -34.22 -43.59 10.98
C TYR A 29 -33.47 -44.65 11.79
N TYR A 30 -32.15 -44.57 11.84
CA TYR A 30 -31.33 -45.49 12.61
C TYR A 30 -31.24 -45.03 14.07
N ASN A 31 -31.88 -45.77 14.96
CA ASN A 31 -31.81 -45.58 16.40
C ASN A 31 -30.57 -46.29 16.95
N ILE A 32 -29.55 -45.49 17.29
CA ILE A 32 -28.26 -45.96 17.80
C ILE A 32 -28.41 -46.67 19.16
N SER A 33 -29.34 -46.22 20.01
CA SER A 33 -29.50 -46.76 21.37
C SER A 33 -29.90 -48.24 21.37
N ASP A 34 -30.69 -48.64 20.38
CA ASP A 34 -31.26 -49.98 20.28
C ASP A 34 -30.80 -50.73 19.01
N ASP A 35 -29.77 -50.21 18.32
CA ASP A 35 -29.22 -50.76 17.07
C ASP A 35 -30.30 -51.18 16.04
N SER A 36 -31.27 -50.30 15.80
CA SER A 36 -32.48 -50.65 15.03
C SER A 36 -32.96 -49.54 14.11
N TRP A 37 -33.71 -49.92 13.08
CA TRP A 37 -34.32 -48.99 12.13
C TRP A 37 -35.78 -48.70 12.51
N LEU A 38 -36.06 -47.47 12.90
CA LEU A 38 -37.40 -46.97 13.19
C LEU A 38 -38.06 -46.49 11.91
N ASN A 39 -39.31 -46.88 11.68
CA ASN A 39 -40.07 -46.41 10.52
C ASN A 39 -40.48 -44.94 10.71
N VAL A 40 -39.97 -44.06 9.85
CA VAL A 40 -40.34 -42.62 9.84
C VAL A 40 -41.65 -42.46 9.08
N THR A 41 -41.68 -42.94 7.84
CA THR A 41 -42.86 -42.87 6.98
C THR A 41 -42.82 -43.93 5.89
N THR A 42 -44.00 -44.36 5.43
CA THR A 42 -44.15 -45.15 4.20
C THR A 42 -44.46 -44.19 3.06
N VAL A 43 -43.53 -44.05 2.12
CA VAL A 43 -43.64 -43.10 1.00
C VAL A 43 -44.30 -43.74 -0.23
N VAL A 44 -44.14 -45.05 -0.41
CA VAL A 44 -44.75 -45.81 -1.50
C VAL A 44 -45.36 -47.08 -0.92
N ASN A 45 -46.63 -47.32 -1.24
CA ASN A 45 -47.31 -48.58 -1.00
C ASN A 45 -48.29 -48.81 -2.14
N THR A 46 -47.81 -49.40 -3.24
CA THR A 46 -48.58 -49.58 -4.47
C THR A 46 -48.43 -50.98 -5.02
N THR A 47 -49.36 -51.39 -5.87
CA THR A 47 -49.27 -52.66 -6.60
C THR A 47 -48.57 -52.39 -7.93
N ILE A 48 -47.59 -53.22 -8.28
CA ILE A 48 -46.89 -53.18 -9.56
C ILE A 48 -47.02 -54.53 -10.26
N ASP A 49 -47.24 -54.48 -11.58
CA ASP A 49 -47.16 -55.64 -12.45
C ASP A 49 -45.73 -55.75 -12.98
N LEU A 50 -45.10 -56.91 -12.78
CA LEU A 50 -43.76 -57.25 -13.25
C LEU A 50 -43.88 -58.30 -14.35
N ASN A 51 -43.92 -57.88 -15.62
CA ASN A 51 -43.92 -58.82 -16.73
C ASN A 51 -42.54 -59.48 -16.89
N ALA A 52 -42.50 -60.60 -17.59
CA ALA A 52 -41.23 -61.27 -17.89
C ALA A 52 -40.27 -60.31 -18.63
N SER A 53 -39.04 -60.20 -18.14
CA SER A 53 -37.99 -59.27 -18.62
C SER A 53 -38.22 -57.78 -18.33
N ASP A 54 -39.22 -57.41 -17.52
CA ASP A 54 -39.41 -56.00 -17.11
C ASP A 54 -38.31 -55.53 -16.15
N VAL A 55 -37.99 -54.24 -16.27
CA VAL A 55 -37.12 -53.50 -15.37
C VAL A 55 -37.90 -52.33 -14.78
N VAL A 56 -38.11 -52.34 -13.46
CA VAL A 56 -38.79 -51.26 -12.73
C VAL A 56 -37.77 -50.42 -11.97
N LYS A 57 -37.70 -49.14 -12.30
CA LYS A 57 -36.76 -48.17 -11.70
C LYS A 57 -37.37 -47.60 -10.41
N LEU A 58 -36.72 -47.80 -9.26
CA LEU A 58 -37.29 -47.45 -7.94
C LEU A 58 -37.33 -45.93 -7.69
N ASP A 59 -36.42 -45.19 -8.28
CA ASP A 59 -36.37 -43.72 -8.21
C ASP A 59 -37.61 -43.06 -8.87
N SER A 60 -38.18 -43.70 -9.89
CA SER A 60 -39.42 -43.25 -10.55
C SER A 60 -40.63 -43.29 -9.61
N TYR A 61 -40.57 -44.09 -8.55
CA TYR A 61 -41.60 -44.16 -7.51
C TYR A 61 -41.28 -43.31 -6.29
N PHE A 62 -40.00 -43.03 -6.02
CA PHE A 62 -39.58 -42.34 -4.79
C PHE A 62 -39.35 -40.84 -4.96
N ASN A 63 -38.77 -40.41 -6.08
CA ASN A 63 -38.30 -39.03 -6.25
C ASN A 63 -39.45 -38.03 -6.15
N GLY A 64 -39.27 -37.01 -5.28
CA GLY A 64 -40.27 -35.97 -5.02
C GLY A 64 -41.29 -36.29 -3.93
N LEU A 65 -41.32 -37.53 -3.40
CA LEU A 65 -42.27 -37.92 -2.34
C LEU A 65 -41.76 -37.67 -0.92
N TRP A 66 -40.46 -37.43 -0.75
CA TRP A 66 -39.86 -37.14 0.55
C TRP A 66 -38.72 -36.12 0.42
N ASN A 67 -38.57 -35.26 1.43
CA ASN A 67 -37.46 -34.32 1.55
C ASN A 67 -37.02 -34.18 3.02
N ILE A 68 -35.87 -33.55 3.25
CA ILE A 68 -35.27 -33.40 4.59
C ILE A 68 -36.16 -32.67 5.60
N GLY A 69 -37.09 -31.81 5.16
CA GLY A 69 -38.05 -31.15 6.04
C GLY A 69 -39.08 -32.10 6.67
N MET A 70 -39.16 -33.35 6.20
CA MET A 70 -40.01 -34.41 6.73
C MET A 70 -39.26 -35.36 7.68
N ALA A 71 -38.01 -35.05 8.05
CA ALA A 71 -37.16 -35.86 8.92
C ALA A 71 -37.53 -35.67 10.41
N SER A 72 -38.55 -36.37 10.89
CA SER A 72 -39.13 -36.18 12.23
C SER A 72 -38.21 -36.54 13.41
N TYR A 73 -37.09 -37.23 13.16
CA TYR A 73 -36.09 -37.59 14.17
C TYR A 73 -34.88 -36.64 14.17
N GLY A 74 -34.92 -35.55 13.38
CA GLY A 74 -33.83 -34.58 13.28
C GLY A 74 -32.60 -35.13 12.54
N SER A 75 -31.44 -34.59 12.86
CA SER A 75 -30.14 -35.03 12.31
C SER A 75 -29.84 -36.49 12.65
N GLY A 76 -29.29 -37.24 11.70
CA GLY A 76 -28.80 -38.60 11.91
C GLY A 76 -28.81 -39.44 10.65
N THR A 77 -28.65 -40.75 10.81
CA THR A 77 -28.61 -41.70 9.68
C THR A 77 -30.02 -42.17 9.35
N TYR A 78 -30.42 -41.95 8.10
CA TYR A 78 -31.66 -42.43 7.52
C TYR A 78 -31.38 -43.46 6.44
N ARG A 79 -32.41 -44.22 6.06
CA ARG A 79 -32.37 -45.04 4.85
C ARG A 79 -33.68 -44.99 4.11
N VAL A 80 -33.60 -45.13 2.78
CA VAL A 80 -34.72 -45.58 1.97
C VAL A 80 -34.66 -47.10 1.97
N TYR A 81 -35.67 -47.77 2.52
CA TYR A 81 -35.83 -49.21 2.48
C TYR A 81 -36.96 -49.55 1.50
N ALA A 82 -36.65 -50.33 0.47
CA ALA A 82 -37.59 -50.82 -0.53
C ALA A 82 -37.73 -52.33 -0.37
N SER A 83 -38.97 -52.83 -0.44
CA SER A 83 -39.25 -54.27 -0.40
C SER A 83 -40.40 -54.60 -1.35
N LEU A 84 -40.33 -55.78 -1.95
CA LEU A 84 -41.46 -56.39 -2.64
C LEU A 84 -42.17 -57.34 -1.68
N THR A 85 -43.46 -57.13 -1.50
CA THR A 85 -44.28 -57.91 -0.58
C THR A 85 -45.41 -58.62 -1.29
N SER A 86 -45.82 -59.75 -0.72
CA SER A 86 -47.09 -60.39 -1.06
C SER A 86 -48.27 -59.48 -0.67
N PHE A 87 -49.48 -59.80 -1.13
CA PHE A 87 -50.67 -59.06 -0.72
C PHE A 87 -50.93 -59.08 0.80
N ASN A 88 -50.34 -60.05 1.52
CA ASN A 88 -50.36 -60.20 2.98
C ASN A 88 -49.16 -59.50 3.67
N GLU A 89 -48.44 -58.63 2.96
CA GLU A 89 -47.34 -57.79 3.47
C GLU A 89 -46.08 -58.54 3.91
N THR A 90 -45.95 -59.82 3.55
CA THR A 90 -44.71 -60.59 3.74
C THR A 90 -43.72 -60.28 2.63
N VAL A 91 -42.47 -59.94 2.95
CA VAL A 91 -41.40 -59.75 1.96
C VAL A 91 -41.22 -61.03 1.15
N ILE A 92 -41.18 -60.90 -0.17
CA ILE A 92 -41.04 -62.03 -1.10
C ILE A 92 -39.60 -62.52 -1.08
N GLU A 93 -39.44 -63.83 -1.13
CA GLU A 93 -38.14 -64.51 -1.16
C GLU A 93 -37.89 -65.07 -2.57
N ASN A 94 -36.69 -64.87 -3.09
CA ASN A 94 -36.21 -65.53 -4.30
C ASN A 94 -36.02 -67.04 -4.07
N LEU A 95 -35.92 -67.80 -5.16
CA LEU A 95 -35.68 -69.25 -5.08
C LEU A 95 -34.37 -69.61 -4.37
N ASP A 96 -33.39 -68.70 -4.35
CA ASP A 96 -32.11 -68.85 -3.66
C ASP A 96 -32.15 -68.47 -2.18
N GLY A 97 -33.32 -68.09 -1.66
CA GLY A 97 -33.53 -67.69 -0.28
C GLY A 97 -33.26 -66.22 0.03
N THR A 98 -32.90 -65.41 -0.98
CA THR A 98 -32.68 -63.97 -0.78
C THR A 98 -34.00 -63.21 -0.72
N LEU A 99 -34.17 -62.34 0.27
CA LEU A 99 -35.33 -61.46 0.35
C LEU A 99 -35.26 -60.39 -0.75
N LEU A 100 -36.38 -60.09 -1.39
CA LEU A 100 -36.51 -59.02 -2.37
C LEU A 100 -36.67 -57.66 -1.68
N GLU A 101 -35.59 -57.25 -1.02
CA GLU A 101 -35.45 -55.95 -0.36
C GLU A 101 -34.13 -55.27 -0.72
N SER A 102 -34.09 -53.96 -0.60
CA SER A 102 -32.90 -53.15 -0.81
C SER A 102 -32.97 -51.90 0.05
N SER A 103 -31.82 -51.38 0.45
CA SER A 103 -31.77 -50.11 1.16
C SER A 103 -30.61 -49.23 0.72
N TYR A 104 -30.84 -47.92 0.77
CA TYR A 104 -29.82 -46.91 0.59
C TYR A 104 -29.78 -45.99 1.80
N ASN A 105 -28.62 -45.95 2.47
CA ASN A 105 -28.43 -45.13 3.67
C ASN A 105 -27.91 -43.73 3.29
N PHE A 106 -28.38 -42.71 4.01
CA PHE A 106 -27.96 -41.32 3.85
C PHE A 106 -28.03 -40.59 5.19
N SER A 107 -27.27 -39.51 5.35
CA SER A 107 -27.31 -38.69 6.56
C SER A 107 -28.19 -37.47 6.33
N VAL A 108 -29.00 -37.13 7.32
CA VAL A 108 -29.72 -35.86 7.40
C VAL A 108 -29.03 -34.99 8.44
N VAL A 109 -28.83 -33.72 8.11
CA VAL A 109 -28.39 -32.69 9.04
C VAL A 109 -29.45 -31.61 9.01
N THR A 110 -30.12 -31.39 10.15
CA THR A 110 -31.23 -30.42 10.28
C THR A 110 -30.84 -29.14 10.99
N ASN A 111 -29.62 -29.06 11.52
CA ASN A 111 -29.06 -27.86 12.13
C ASN A 111 -27.65 -27.65 11.58
N LEU A 112 -27.38 -26.47 11.02
CA LEU A 112 -26.10 -26.13 10.41
C LEU A 112 -25.38 -25.10 11.28
N ALA A 113 -24.06 -25.26 11.44
CA ALA A 113 -23.28 -24.26 12.17
C ALA A 113 -23.39 -22.87 11.51
N PRO A 114 -23.43 -21.79 12.31
CA PRO A 114 -23.61 -20.45 11.80
C PRO A 114 -22.44 -20.02 10.93
N VAL A 115 -22.70 -19.22 9.90
CA VAL A 115 -21.65 -18.62 9.06
C VAL A 115 -21.23 -17.28 9.66
N VAL A 116 -19.93 -17.15 9.97
CA VAL A 116 -19.37 -15.94 10.58
C VAL A 116 -18.48 -15.19 9.58
N THR A 117 -18.79 -13.91 9.37
CA THR A 117 -18.02 -13.00 8.49
C THR A 117 -17.44 -11.85 9.31
N ARG A 118 -16.11 -11.73 9.29
CA ARG A 118 -15.39 -10.59 9.89
C ARG A 118 -15.36 -9.44 8.89
N GLN A 119 -15.63 -8.22 9.36
CA GLN A 119 -15.70 -7.02 8.54
C GLN A 119 -14.53 -6.08 8.80
N LEU A 120 -14.27 -5.73 10.07
CA LEU A 120 -13.20 -4.82 10.48
C LEU A 120 -12.48 -5.31 11.74
N PRO A 121 -11.19 -4.99 11.91
CA PRO A 121 -10.30 -4.53 10.84
C PRO A 121 -10.17 -5.62 9.76
N ALA A 122 -9.93 -5.20 8.51
CA ALA A 122 -9.63 -6.16 7.44
C ALA A 122 -8.31 -6.89 7.75
N ASN A 123 -8.12 -8.08 7.19
CA ASN A 123 -6.89 -8.84 7.40
C ASN A 123 -5.65 -8.04 6.95
N ASP A 124 -4.58 -8.10 7.75
CA ASP A 124 -3.29 -7.42 7.53
C ASP A 124 -3.36 -5.87 7.53
N THR A 125 -4.39 -5.28 8.15
CA THR A 125 -4.52 -3.81 8.26
C THR A 125 -3.49 -3.23 9.23
N HIS A 126 -2.95 -2.05 8.93
CA HIS A 126 -2.09 -1.27 9.84
C HIS A 126 -2.84 -0.03 10.32
N LEU A 127 -2.77 0.28 11.62
CA LEU A 127 -3.58 1.32 12.26
C LEU A 127 -2.69 2.33 13.02
N PRO A 128 -2.87 3.65 12.81
CA PRO A 128 -2.07 4.70 13.44
C PRO A 128 -2.58 5.11 14.83
N TYR A 129 -3.29 4.23 15.52
CA TYR A 129 -3.90 4.52 16.82
C TYR A 129 -3.96 3.29 17.71
N LYS A 130 -3.93 3.49 19.03
CA LYS A 130 -3.81 2.45 20.08
C LYS A 130 -5.11 1.70 20.41
N TRP A 131 -5.95 1.48 19.41
CA TRP A 131 -7.21 0.77 19.56
C TRP A 131 -7.67 0.19 18.21
N SER A 132 -8.60 -0.76 18.25
CA SER A 132 -9.25 -1.28 17.05
C SER A 132 -10.68 -1.69 17.37
N THR A 133 -11.61 -1.45 16.44
CA THR A 133 -12.97 -1.98 16.55
C THR A 133 -13.05 -3.28 15.77
N LEU A 134 -13.31 -4.37 16.49
CA LEU A 134 -13.59 -5.68 15.91
C LEU A 134 -15.07 -5.72 15.54
N ASN A 135 -15.35 -5.91 14.26
CA ASN A 135 -16.69 -5.95 13.70
C ASN A 135 -16.90 -7.26 12.93
N TYR A 136 -17.99 -7.96 13.23
CA TYR A 136 -18.39 -9.18 12.55
C TYR A 136 -19.90 -9.31 12.47
N THR A 137 -20.36 -10.11 11.51
CA THR A 137 -21.74 -10.54 11.35
C THR A 137 -21.77 -12.07 11.38
N ALA A 138 -22.79 -12.65 11.99
CA ALA A 138 -23.03 -14.10 11.92
C ALA A 138 -24.46 -14.36 11.44
N THR A 139 -24.61 -15.33 10.53
CA THR A 139 -25.90 -15.77 10.00
C THR A 139 -26.06 -17.25 10.23
N ASP A 140 -27.18 -17.62 10.80
CA ASP A 140 -27.63 -18.99 10.98
C ASP A 140 -28.65 -19.36 9.91
N HIS A 141 -28.56 -20.57 9.35
CA HIS A 141 -29.48 -21.01 8.29
C HIS A 141 -30.91 -21.20 8.83
N GLU A 142 -31.02 -21.67 10.06
CA GLU A 142 -32.28 -21.89 10.77
C GLU A 142 -32.83 -20.61 11.41
N GLY A 143 -32.05 -19.53 11.43
CA GLY A 143 -32.41 -18.26 12.04
C GLY A 143 -32.33 -18.28 13.57
N SER A 144 -31.55 -19.20 14.14
CA SER A 144 -31.37 -19.36 15.58
C SER A 144 -30.68 -18.15 16.20
N SER A 145 -30.98 -17.88 17.48
CA SER A 145 -30.19 -16.93 18.27
C SER A 145 -28.81 -17.50 18.54
N LEU A 146 -27.76 -16.67 18.38
CA LEU A 146 -26.37 -17.09 18.45
C LEU A 146 -25.70 -16.59 19.73
N SER A 147 -24.76 -17.38 20.23
CA SER A 147 -23.78 -16.97 21.25
C SER A 147 -22.40 -16.89 20.62
N CYS A 148 -21.83 -15.68 20.57
CA CYS A 148 -20.54 -15.42 19.95
C CYS A 148 -19.48 -15.04 20.99
N TYR A 149 -18.28 -15.57 20.81
CA TYR A 149 -17.10 -15.36 21.63
C TYR A 149 -16.04 -14.71 20.76
N VAL A 150 -15.62 -13.51 21.13
CA VAL A 150 -14.57 -12.76 20.44
C VAL A 150 -13.26 -13.03 21.14
N PHE A 151 -12.28 -13.54 20.41
CA PHE A 151 -10.94 -13.80 20.90
C PHE A 151 -9.94 -12.87 20.24
N GLY A 152 -8.89 -12.51 20.98
CA GLY A 152 -7.77 -11.78 20.43
C GLY A 152 -6.66 -11.51 21.44
N ASP A 153 -5.43 -11.54 20.96
CA ASP A 153 -4.21 -11.15 21.68
C ASP A 153 -3.06 -10.87 20.69
N ALA A 154 -1.87 -10.61 21.20
CA ALA A 154 -0.67 -10.33 20.40
C ALA A 154 0.15 -11.60 20.03
N VAL A 155 -0.37 -12.81 20.29
CA VAL A 155 0.36 -14.07 20.12
C VAL A 155 -0.29 -14.96 19.08
N ASP A 156 -1.53 -15.39 19.32
CA ASP A 156 -2.25 -16.36 18.49
C ASP A 156 -3.78 -16.16 18.46
N GLY A 157 -4.29 -15.14 19.17
CA GLY A 157 -5.71 -14.82 19.21
C GLY A 157 -6.53 -15.82 20.02
N SER A 158 -5.95 -16.48 21.02
CA SER A 158 -6.64 -17.46 21.87
C SER A 158 -7.27 -16.86 23.13
N THR A 159 -6.97 -15.60 23.46
CA THR A 159 -7.49 -14.93 24.66
C THR A 159 -8.92 -14.45 24.46
N LEU A 160 -9.84 -14.85 25.35
CA LEU A 160 -11.24 -14.39 25.30
C LEU A 160 -11.33 -12.91 25.68
N LEU A 161 -11.86 -12.09 24.76
CA LEU A 161 -12.07 -10.66 24.95
C LEU A 161 -13.51 -10.35 25.38
N ALA A 162 -14.49 -10.98 24.72
CA ALA A 162 -15.90 -10.75 25.01
C ALA A 162 -16.78 -11.94 24.67
N THR A 163 -17.94 -12.01 25.32
CA THR A 163 -19.05 -12.90 24.96
C THR A 163 -20.27 -12.04 24.67
N GLN A 164 -20.90 -12.24 23.51
CA GLN A 164 -22.06 -11.46 23.10
C GLN A 164 -23.18 -12.35 22.54
N PRO A 165 -24.43 -12.18 23.01
CA PRO A 165 -25.59 -12.73 22.31
C PRO A 165 -25.80 -11.98 20.99
N LEU A 166 -26.18 -12.69 19.94
CA LEU A 166 -26.38 -12.12 18.61
C LEU A 166 -27.61 -12.73 17.93
N GLU A 167 -28.52 -11.88 17.46
CA GLU A 167 -29.57 -12.31 16.54
C GLU A 167 -28.99 -12.57 15.15
N SER A 168 -29.39 -13.67 14.51
CA SER A 168 -28.91 -14.06 13.18
C SER A 168 -29.05 -12.91 12.16
N GLY A 169 -27.96 -12.58 11.48
CA GLY A 169 -27.87 -11.52 10.47
C GLY A 169 -27.48 -10.13 10.99
N ASN A 170 -27.39 -9.93 12.31
CA ASN A 170 -26.96 -8.65 12.87
C ASN A 170 -25.43 -8.50 12.94
N SER A 171 -24.97 -7.25 12.96
CA SER A 171 -23.56 -6.88 13.13
C SER A 171 -23.27 -6.56 14.59
N THR A 172 -22.10 -6.99 15.08
CA THR A 172 -21.64 -6.76 16.45
C THR A 172 -20.30 -6.06 16.47
N LEU A 173 -20.13 -5.13 17.42
CA LEU A 173 -18.90 -4.37 17.62
C LEU A 173 -18.28 -4.69 18.99
N TYR A 174 -16.97 -4.88 18.99
CA TYR A 174 -16.15 -4.89 20.20
C TYR A 174 -15.02 -3.87 20.06
N ASN A 175 -14.96 -2.90 20.98
CA ASN A 175 -13.92 -1.88 20.97
C ASN A 175 -12.73 -2.34 21.82
N TRP A 176 -11.60 -2.62 21.18
CA TRP A 176 -10.38 -3.06 21.84
C TRP A 176 -9.43 -1.88 22.01
N THR A 177 -9.29 -1.38 23.23
CA THR A 177 -8.48 -0.20 23.57
C THR A 177 -7.17 -0.56 24.25
N ASP A 178 -6.35 0.45 24.51
CA ASP A 178 -5.10 0.36 25.28
C ASP A 178 -4.07 -0.61 24.67
N LEU A 179 -4.07 -0.68 23.34
CA LEU A 179 -3.12 -1.50 22.57
C LEU A 179 -1.77 -0.80 22.46
N SER A 180 -0.69 -1.58 22.54
CA SER A 180 0.66 -1.10 22.24
C SER A 180 0.97 -1.31 20.77
N ASP A 181 2.05 -0.69 20.26
CA ASP A 181 2.50 -1.00 18.91
C ASP A 181 2.88 -2.49 18.82
N GLY A 182 2.48 -3.14 17.74
CA GLY A 182 2.65 -4.57 17.55
C GLY A 182 1.52 -5.20 16.74
N THR A 183 1.70 -6.47 16.39
CA THR A 183 0.73 -7.26 15.62
C THR A 183 -0.21 -8.01 16.56
N TYR A 184 -1.50 -7.93 16.26
CA TYR A 184 -2.59 -8.55 16.98
C TYR A 184 -3.35 -9.53 16.08
N TYR A 185 -3.82 -10.61 16.70
CA TYR A 185 -4.61 -11.65 16.07
C TYR A 185 -5.98 -11.64 16.72
N TRP A 186 -7.03 -11.83 15.93
CA TRP A 186 -8.38 -11.97 16.44
C TRP A 186 -9.21 -12.94 15.62
N ASN A 187 -10.14 -13.61 16.28
CA ASN A 187 -11.10 -14.50 15.66
C ASN A 187 -12.42 -14.47 16.46
N VAL A 188 -13.43 -15.10 15.89
CA VAL A 188 -14.75 -15.21 16.49
C VAL A 188 -15.25 -16.65 16.42
N LEU A 189 -15.73 -17.16 17.53
CA LEU A 189 -16.47 -18.41 17.60
C LEU A 189 -17.94 -18.07 17.81
N CYS A 190 -18.83 -18.47 16.90
CA CYS A 190 -20.27 -18.38 17.14
C CYS A 190 -20.90 -19.77 17.14
N GLY A 191 -21.85 -20.00 18.03
CA GLY A 191 -22.65 -21.22 18.08
C GLY A 191 -24.13 -20.94 18.35
N ASP A 192 -24.98 -21.89 17.96
CA ASP A 192 -26.44 -21.84 18.04
C ASP A 192 -27.04 -22.59 19.26
N GLY A 193 -26.18 -23.19 20.09
CA GLY A 193 -26.58 -23.92 21.31
C GLY A 193 -26.45 -25.44 21.23
N GLU A 194 -26.19 -26.02 20.06
CA GLU A 194 -26.17 -27.49 19.86
C GLU A 194 -24.85 -27.99 19.29
N PHE A 195 -23.72 -27.71 19.96
CA PHE A 195 -22.35 -28.12 19.56
C PHE A 195 -21.95 -27.79 18.10
N ASN A 196 -22.80 -27.07 17.37
CA ASN A 196 -22.60 -26.56 16.03
C ASN A 196 -22.06 -25.15 16.16
N SER A 197 -20.77 -25.01 15.91
CA SER A 197 -20.10 -23.73 16.03
C SER A 197 -19.12 -23.55 14.89
N THR A 198 -18.94 -22.29 14.50
CA THR A 198 -17.96 -21.92 13.49
C THR A 198 -16.88 -21.08 14.15
N LEU A 199 -15.67 -21.65 14.19
CA LEU A 199 -14.47 -20.89 14.52
C LEU A 199 -13.90 -20.27 13.24
N THR A 200 -13.85 -18.96 13.28
CA THR A 200 -13.19 -18.11 12.30
C THR A 200 -11.68 -18.34 12.27
N ALA A 201 -11.03 -18.33 11.10
CA ALA A 201 -9.58 -18.18 11.01
C ALA A 201 -9.13 -16.83 11.62
N ASN A 202 -7.88 -16.75 12.06
CA ASN A 202 -7.33 -15.51 12.59
C ASN A 202 -7.28 -14.43 11.51
N TYR A 203 -7.80 -13.24 11.85
CA TYR A 203 -7.44 -12.01 11.19
C TYR A 203 -6.31 -11.32 11.94
N THR A 204 -5.42 -10.69 11.20
CA THR A 204 -4.28 -9.92 11.70
C THR A 204 -4.53 -8.42 11.52
N PHE A 205 -4.06 -7.63 12.47
CA PHE A 205 -3.85 -6.20 12.28
C PHE A 205 -2.64 -5.74 13.10
N THR A 206 -2.00 -4.68 12.67
CA THR A 206 -0.82 -4.11 13.33
C THR A 206 -1.16 -2.71 13.82
N ILE A 207 -0.90 -2.47 15.10
CA ILE A 207 -0.91 -1.13 15.68
C ILE A 207 0.49 -0.56 15.47
N ASP A 208 0.58 0.58 14.81
CA ASP A 208 1.83 1.28 14.57
C ASP A 208 1.60 2.78 14.67
N THR A 209 2.01 3.34 15.81
CA THR A 209 1.94 4.78 16.08
C THR A 209 3.28 5.49 15.90
N THR A 210 4.28 4.78 15.37
CA THR A 210 5.63 5.30 15.24
C THR A 210 5.79 6.07 13.93
N PHE A 211 6.40 7.25 13.99
CA PHE A 211 6.66 8.04 12.79
C PHE A 211 8.03 7.69 12.21
N PRO A 212 8.17 7.64 10.87
CA PRO A 212 9.46 7.45 10.23
C PRO A 212 10.49 8.50 10.67
N GLN A 213 11.73 8.09 10.91
CA GLN A 213 12.83 9.03 11.20
C GLN A 213 13.78 9.14 10.01
N ILE A 214 14.06 10.38 9.59
CA ILE A 214 14.83 10.65 8.36
C ILE A 214 16.02 11.55 8.71
N SER A 215 17.22 11.18 8.26
CA SER A 215 18.42 12.00 8.38
C SER A 215 19.22 12.03 7.08
N PHE A 216 19.71 13.19 6.67
CA PHE A 216 20.66 13.28 5.56
C PHE A 216 22.04 12.77 5.98
N THR A 217 22.70 12.03 5.09
CA THR A 217 24.05 11.51 5.30
C THR A 217 24.93 11.77 4.07
N PRO A 218 26.27 11.78 4.22
CA PRO A 218 27.18 11.90 3.08
C PRO A 218 26.90 10.81 2.04
N PRO A 219 26.97 11.09 0.72
CA PRO A 219 27.57 12.28 0.11
C PRO A 219 26.61 13.46 -0.11
N THR A 220 25.48 13.54 0.61
CA THR A 220 24.65 14.76 0.60
C THR A 220 25.45 15.94 1.10
N GLU A 221 25.30 17.09 0.43
CA GLU A 221 25.96 18.32 0.85
C GLU A 221 25.37 18.88 2.15
N GLN A 222 26.15 19.73 2.82
CA GLN A 222 25.62 20.51 3.95
C GLN A 222 24.56 21.50 3.48
N ASN A 223 23.68 21.91 4.40
CA ASN A 223 22.63 22.87 4.09
C ASN A 223 23.26 24.23 3.71
N ASN A 224 22.65 24.94 2.76
CA ASN A 224 23.12 26.23 2.25
C ASN A 224 24.51 26.17 1.59
N THR A 225 24.85 25.07 0.92
CA THR A 225 26.11 24.95 0.18
C THR A 225 25.96 25.47 -1.26
N ALA A 226 27.02 26.07 -1.80
CA ALA A 226 27.14 26.37 -3.22
C ALA A 226 28.08 25.37 -3.92
N VAL A 227 27.65 24.76 -5.01
CA VAL A 227 28.44 23.75 -5.74
C VAL A 227 28.44 24.01 -7.25
N ARG A 228 29.58 23.72 -7.90
CA ARG A 228 29.78 23.96 -9.34
C ARG A 228 29.43 22.72 -10.18
N ARG A 229 28.15 22.47 -10.39
CA ARG A 229 27.62 21.31 -11.13
C ARG A 229 26.15 21.53 -11.52
N SER A 230 25.56 20.58 -12.24
CA SER A 230 24.16 20.58 -12.70
C SER A 230 23.35 19.40 -12.13
N TRP A 231 23.74 18.93 -10.94
CA TRP A 231 23.08 17.83 -10.25
C TRP A 231 23.14 17.98 -8.72
N ILE A 232 22.17 17.37 -8.05
CA ILE A 232 22.05 17.34 -6.58
C ILE A 232 21.82 15.90 -6.15
N MET A 233 22.71 15.40 -5.30
CA MET A 233 22.58 14.08 -4.68
C MET A 233 21.94 14.23 -3.30
N ALA A 234 20.80 13.58 -3.11
CA ALA A 234 20.23 13.33 -1.79
C ALA A 234 20.55 11.89 -1.38
N ASN A 235 21.17 11.72 -0.23
CA ASN A 235 21.42 10.46 0.45
C ASN A 235 20.96 10.55 1.90
N ILE A 236 20.17 9.59 2.34
CA ILE A 236 19.52 9.62 3.65
C ILE A 236 19.64 8.28 4.37
N THR A 237 19.36 8.29 5.66
CA THR A 237 19.03 7.11 6.45
C THR A 237 17.60 7.22 6.92
N VAL A 238 16.88 6.10 6.93
CA VAL A 238 15.51 5.97 7.44
C VAL A 238 15.50 4.93 8.55
N THR A 239 14.88 5.25 9.68
CA THR A 239 14.48 4.27 10.70
C THR A 239 12.96 4.15 10.63
N GLU A 240 12.47 3.05 10.08
CA GLU A 240 11.06 2.72 9.90
C GLU A 240 10.94 1.20 9.67
N GLU A 241 10.05 0.51 10.39
CA GLU A 241 9.86 -0.95 10.28
C GLU A 241 8.81 -1.30 9.21
N ASN A 242 7.79 -0.46 9.04
CA ASN A 242 6.64 -0.69 8.18
C ASN A 242 6.60 0.29 6.98
N GLU A 243 7.75 0.60 6.38
CA GLU A 243 7.89 1.57 5.28
C GLU A 243 6.95 1.21 4.11
N ALA A 244 6.13 2.17 3.67
CA ALA A 244 5.21 2.01 2.53
C ALA A 244 5.72 2.72 1.27
N ASN A 245 6.23 3.95 1.43
CA ASN A 245 6.88 4.68 0.35
C ASN A 245 7.83 5.78 0.87
N ILE A 246 8.72 6.20 -0.02
CA ILE A 246 9.63 7.32 0.16
C ILE A 246 9.58 8.23 -1.08
N THR A 247 9.48 9.53 -0.85
CA THR A 247 9.36 10.55 -1.89
C THR A 247 10.48 11.57 -1.74
N PHE A 248 11.27 11.75 -2.80
CA PHE A 248 12.29 12.80 -2.91
C PHE A 248 11.72 13.95 -3.73
N GLU A 249 11.64 15.15 -3.15
CA GLU A 249 11.14 16.33 -3.85
C GLU A 249 12.24 17.37 -4.01
N LEU A 250 12.24 18.02 -5.17
CA LEU A 250 13.10 19.13 -5.51
C LEU A 250 12.26 20.30 -5.98
N HIS A 251 12.45 21.45 -5.36
CA HIS A 251 11.81 22.70 -5.70
C HIS A 251 12.83 23.74 -6.14
N ASN A 252 12.38 24.68 -6.96
CA ASN A 252 13.11 25.91 -7.30
C ASN A 252 12.16 27.10 -7.17
N ALA A 253 12.57 28.29 -7.63
CA ALA A 253 11.75 29.50 -7.56
C ALA A 253 10.39 29.40 -8.28
N ALA A 254 10.23 28.46 -9.23
CA ALA A 254 8.98 28.24 -9.96
C ALA A 254 8.06 27.19 -9.29
N GLY A 255 8.47 26.58 -8.17
CA GLY A 255 7.73 25.53 -7.48
C GLY A 255 8.39 24.16 -7.59
N LEU A 256 7.59 23.09 -7.67
CA LEU A 256 8.09 21.70 -7.79
C LEU A 256 8.81 21.51 -9.13
N ALA A 257 10.10 21.20 -9.07
CA ALA A 257 10.96 20.97 -10.23
C ALA A 257 11.09 19.47 -10.56
N SER A 258 11.10 18.60 -9.54
CA SER A 258 11.16 17.14 -9.70
C SER A 258 10.60 16.43 -8.48
N SER A 259 9.97 15.28 -8.70
CA SER A 259 9.53 14.37 -7.64
C SER A 259 9.84 12.93 -8.04
N ALA A 260 10.35 12.13 -7.10
CA ALA A 260 10.65 10.72 -7.30
C ALA A 260 10.13 9.90 -6.13
N VAL A 261 9.22 8.97 -6.42
CA VAL A 261 8.58 8.09 -5.42
C VAL A 261 9.13 6.67 -5.58
N TYR A 262 9.49 6.04 -4.47
CA TYR A 262 9.89 4.64 -4.39
C TYR A 262 9.06 3.92 -3.34
N ASN A 263 8.84 2.61 -3.52
CA ASN A 263 8.04 1.84 -2.57
C ASN A 263 8.82 1.57 -1.27
N GLN A 264 10.07 1.07 -1.33
CA GLN A 264 10.86 0.81 -0.11
C GLN A 264 12.35 0.87 -0.40
N SER A 265 13.17 1.04 0.65
CA SER A 265 14.62 0.79 0.69
C SER A 265 15.52 1.71 -0.13
N ASN A 266 14.98 2.51 -1.05
CA ASN A 266 15.77 3.55 -1.72
C ASN A 266 16.21 4.59 -0.68
N ARG A 267 17.51 4.85 -0.63
CA ARG A 267 18.12 5.83 0.29
C ARG A 267 18.81 6.98 -0.43
N THR A 268 18.95 6.86 -1.75
CA THR A 268 19.60 7.85 -2.59
C THR A 268 18.73 8.23 -3.77
N HIS A 269 18.82 9.51 -4.14
CA HIS A 269 18.28 10.02 -5.39
C HIS A 269 19.20 11.11 -5.93
N ASN A 270 19.48 11.06 -7.24
CA ASN A 270 20.31 12.06 -7.91
C ASN A 270 19.45 12.86 -8.90
N PHE A 271 19.17 14.10 -8.56
CA PHE A 271 18.54 15.05 -9.46
C PHE A 271 19.57 15.53 -10.47
N THR A 272 19.32 15.36 -11.77
CA THR A 272 20.28 15.70 -12.83
C THR A 272 19.67 16.67 -13.83
N LEU A 273 20.51 17.19 -14.76
CA LEU A 273 20.08 18.13 -15.81
C LEU A 273 19.47 19.42 -15.26
N LEU A 274 19.96 19.86 -14.10
CA LEU A 274 19.47 21.04 -13.41
C LEU A 274 20.10 22.32 -13.99
N ALA A 275 19.28 23.36 -14.11
CA ALA A 275 19.77 24.69 -14.46
C ALA A 275 20.73 25.19 -13.38
N GLN A 276 21.86 25.76 -13.81
CA GLN A 276 22.83 26.42 -12.95
C GLN A 276 22.44 27.89 -12.74
N ARG A 277 23.15 28.58 -11.83
CA ARG A 277 22.83 29.94 -11.38
C ARG A 277 21.47 30.03 -10.71
N ALA A 278 21.13 28.98 -9.95
CA ALA A 278 19.81 28.83 -9.35
C ALA A 278 19.90 28.17 -7.96
N PHE A 279 18.97 28.56 -7.09
CA PHE A 279 18.72 27.91 -5.83
C PHE A 279 17.72 26.77 -6.00
N TYR A 280 18.01 25.67 -5.32
CA TYR A 280 17.10 24.55 -5.17
C TYR A 280 16.89 24.21 -3.71
N TYR A 281 15.69 23.72 -3.42
CA TYR A 281 15.26 23.29 -2.11
C TYR A 281 14.82 21.83 -2.22
N TYR A 282 15.36 20.94 -1.41
CA TYR A 282 14.99 19.52 -1.47
C TYR A 282 14.74 18.97 -0.08
N ASN A 283 13.79 18.05 0.00
CA ASN A 283 13.47 17.29 1.20
C ASN A 283 13.05 15.87 0.80
N VAL A 284 12.89 15.03 1.80
CA VAL A 284 12.49 13.64 1.61
C VAL A 284 11.37 13.30 2.58
N THR A 285 10.26 12.79 2.07
CA THR A 285 9.11 12.35 2.86
C THR A 285 9.06 10.83 2.87
N VAL A 286 8.89 10.24 4.04
CA VAL A 286 8.64 8.80 4.21
C VAL A 286 7.26 8.61 4.79
N VAL A 287 6.55 7.60 4.32
CA VAL A 287 5.24 7.17 4.79
C VAL A 287 5.29 5.68 5.11
N ASP A 288 4.77 5.27 6.25
CA ASP A 288 4.63 3.86 6.62
C ASP A 288 3.27 3.28 6.18
N ARG A 289 3.03 2.00 6.49
CA ARG A 289 1.78 1.29 6.14
C ARG A 289 0.58 1.69 7.00
N ALA A 290 0.78 2.21 8.20
CA ALA A 290 -0.27 2.77 9.04
C ALA A 290 -0.67 4.20 8.61
N GLY A 291 0.09 4.80 7.70
CA GLY A 291 -0.09 6.15 7.21
C GLY A 291 0.62 7.21 8.05
N ASN A 292 1.47 6.84 9.02
CA ASN A 292 2.32 7.81 9.69
C ASN A 292 3.36 8.31 8.69
N SER A 293 3.57 9.63 8.66
CA SER A 293 4.45 10.26 7.70
C SER A 293 5.30 11.33 8.36
N ASN A 294 6.57 11.37 7.95
CA ASN A 294 7.50 12.42 8.34
C ASN A 294 8.25 12.93 7.11
N THR A 295 8.66 14.19 7.16
CA THR A 295 9.47 14.82 6.12
C THR A 295 10.76 15.32 6.76
N SER A 296 11.90 15.11 6.08
CA SER A 296 13.18 15.64 6.52
C SER A 296 13.14 17.17 6.64
N GLU A 297 14.18 17.76 7.24
CA GLU A 297 14.44 19.18 7.04
C GLU A 297 14.54 19.50 5.52
N THR A 298 14.25 20.75 5.15
CA THR A 298 14.48 21.22 3.79
C THR A 298 15.91 21.72 3.66
N ARG A 299 16.66 21.15 2.71
CA ARG A 299 18.02 21.55 2.37
C ARG A 299 18.01 22.51 1.19
N THR A 300 18.76 23.60 1.32
CA THR A 300 19.00 24.57 0.24
C THR A 300 20.36 24.32 -0.38
N ILE A 301 20.44 24.38 -1.70
CA ILE A 301 21.71 24.30 -2.44
C ILE A 301 21.70 25.28 -3.61
N LYS A 302 22.81 26.03 -3.78
CA LYS A 302 23.01 26.92 -4.93
C LYS A 302 23.86 26.17 -5.97
N LEU A 303 23.28 25.91 -7.14
CA LEU A 303 24.06 25.40 -8.26
C LEU A 303 24.71 26.58 -8.99
N THR A 304 26.03 26.57 -9.07
CA THR A 304 26.83 27.61 -9.73
C THR A 304 27.52 27.05 -10.97
N ILE A 305 28.06 27.96 -11.78
CA ILE A 305 28.86 27.62 -12.97
C ILE A 305 30.32 27.99 -12.74
N ALA A 306 31.25 27.25 -13.34
CA ALA A 306 32.65 27.62 -13.31
C ALA A 306 32.94 28.79 -14.26
N PRO A 307 33.90 29.68 -13.92
CA PRO A 307 34.40 30.69 -14.85
C PRO A 307 34.91 30.05 -16.14
N SER A 308 34.74 30.72 -17.27
CA SER A 308 35.39 30.31 -18.52
C SER A 308 36.91 30.22 -18.36
N ALA A 309 37.55 29.33 -19.13
CA ALA A 309 39.01 29.22 -19.16
C ALA A 309 39.69 30.49 -19.70
N LYS A 310 38.95 31.32 -20.46
CA LYS A 310 39.41 32.62 -20.92
C LYS A 310 38.89 33.69 -19.97
N LYS A 311 39.72 34.10 -19.03
CA LYS A 311 39.35 35.06 -17.99
C LYS A 311 40.52 35.93 -17.56
N PHE A 312 40.20 37.15 -17.18
CA PHE A 312 41.06 38.00 -16.37
C PHE A 312 40.82 37.66 -14.89
N GLU A 313 41.85 37.25 -14.17
CA GLU A 313 41.72 36.78 -12.80
C GLU A 313 42.51 37.67 -11.84
N ILE A 314 41.85 38.08 -10.77
CA ILE A 314 42.44 38.84 -9.66
C ILE A 314 42.73 37.85 -8.54
N ARG A 315 43.95 37.92 -8.03
CA ARG A 315 44.45 37.01 -7.00
C ARG A 315 44.91 37.81 -5.79
N ALA A 316 44.62 37.30 -4.60
CA ALA A 316 45.13 37.84 -3.35
C ALA A 316 46.59 37.40 -3.10
N ASP A 317 47.20 37.94 -2.05
CA ASP A 317 48.51 37.51 -1.58
C ASP A 317 48.52 36.00 -1.31
N GLY A 318 49.56 35.30 -1.81
CA GLY A 318 49.58 33.84 -1.79
C GLY A 318 48.93 33.17 -3.02
N ASN A 319 48.60 33.96 -4.06
CA ASN A 319 48.17 33.48 -5.37
C ASN A 319 46.78 32.80 -5.39
N ALA A 320 45.93 33.04 -4.39
CA ALA A 320 44.55 32.54 -4.36
C ALA A 320 43.63 33.42 -5.23
N PRO A 321 42.83 32.85 -6.17
CA PRO A 321 41.93 33.63 -7.02
C PRO A 321 40.71 34.12 -6.23
N VAL A 322 40.55 35.44 -6.15
CA VAL A 322 39.49 36.10 -5.36
C VAL A 322 38.39 36.73 -6.23
N ALA A 323 38.72 37.06 -7.48
CA ALA A 323 37.74 37.48 -8.46
C ALA A 323 38.17 37.09 -9.89
N SER A 324 37.23 36.95 -10.81
CA SER A 324 37.54 36.82 -12.23
C SER A 324 36.46 37.39 -13.14
N PHE A 325 36.88 37.93 -14.26
CA PHE A 325 36.04 38.44 -15.34
C PHE A 325 36.29 37.58 -16.57
N ASP A 326 35.25 36.98 -17.12
CA ASP A 326 35.41 35.99 -18.18
C ASP A 326 34.99 36.47 -19.57
N ASP A 327 35.31 35.68 -20.60
CA ASP A 327 35.03 36.02 -22.00
C ASP A 327 33.55 35.96 -22.39
N LYS A 328 32.68 35.48 -21.49
CA LYS A 328 31.22 35.52 -21.62
C LYS A 328 30.61 36.76 -20.97
N GLY A 329 31.45 37.58 -20.32
CA GLY A 329 31.04 38.77 -19.59
C GLY A 329 30.51 38.47 -18.19
N ASP A 330 30.75 37.27 -17.68
CA ASP A 330 30.42 36.91 -16.30
C ASP A 330 31.53 37.38 -15.34
N ILE A 331 31.13 37.78 -14.15
CA ILE A 331 32.05 38.14 -13.05
C ILE A 331 31.86 37.12 -11.94
N TYR A 332 32.96 36.61 -11.39
CA TYR A 332 32.95 35.66 -10.29
C TYR A 332 33.69 36.28 -9.12
N LEU A 333 33.08 36.29 -7.94
CA LEU A 333 33.59 36.94 -6.75
C LEU A 333 33.58 35.94 -5.58
N GLN A 334 34.63 35.97 -4.74
CA GLN A 334 34.55 35.30 -3.44
C GLN A 334 33.69 36.08 -2.43
N GLY A 335 33.57 37.40 -2.61
CA GLY A 335 32.73 38.25 -1.77
C GLY A 335 31.47 38.72 -2.49
N ALA A 336 30.68 39.53 -1.79
CA ALA A 336 29.52 40.21 -2.35
C ALA A 336 29.90 41.50 -3.08
N VAL A 337 28.92 42.10 -3.76
CA VAL A 337 29.04 43.43 -4.36
C VAL A 337 28.45 44.46 -3.39
N ALA A 338 29.27 45.43 -3.00
CA ALA A 338 28.82 46.66 -2.36
C ALA A 338 28.83 47.78 -3.40
N HIS A 339 27.70 48.45 -3.61
CA HIS A 339 27.57 49.46 -4.67
C HIS A 339 26.93 50.74 -4.16
N SER A 340 26.81 51.74 -5.03
CA SER A 340 26.26 53.07 -4.73
C SER A 340 26.93 53.73 -3.51
N GLN A 341 28.24 53.48 -3.34
CA GLN A 341 29.00 54.00 -2.22
C GLN A 341 29.31 55.48 -2.43
N SER A 342 29.04 56.33 -1.42
CA SER A 342 29.31 57.77 -1.54
C SER A 342 30.81 58.08 -1.61
N GLN A 343 31.65 57.23 -1.03
CA GLN A 343 33.10 57.29 -1.09
C GLN A 343 33.67 55.87 -0.99
N LEU A 344 34.76 55.61 -1.71
CA LEU A 344 35.50 54.37 -1.59
C LEU A 344 36.73 54.54 -0.70
N ALA A 345 37.02 53.51 0.10
CA ALA A 345 38.22 53.42 0.92
C ALA A 345 38.89 52.06 0.68
N PRO A 346 39.67 51.91 -0.41
CA PRO A 346 40.33 50.65 -0.72
C PRO A 346 41.23 50.20 0.43
N THR A 347 41.06 48.96 0.88
CA THR A 347 41.94 48.35 1.88
C THR A 347 43.30 48.00 1.25
N PRO A 348 44.38 47.80 2.05
CA PRO A 348 45.64 47.30 1.52
C PRO A 348 45.46 46.04 0.65
N ASN A 349 46.29 45.92 -0.39
CA ASN A 349 46.29 44.81 -1.36
C ASN A 349 44.99 44.63 -2.15
N SER A 350 44.21 45.71 -2.30
CA SER A 350 43.06 45.74 -3.20
C SER A 350 43.50 45.93 -4.66
N PHE A 351 42.75 45.35 -5.59
CA PHE A 351 42.77 45.74 -7.00
C PHE A 351 41.93 47.02 -7.16
N ILE A 352 42.57 48.16 -7.37
CA ILE A 352 41.94 49.48 -7.39
C ILE A 352 41.73 49.92 -8.84
N ILE A 353 40.55 50.43 -9.14
CA ILE A 353 40.18 51.03 -10.43
C ILE A 353 40.01 52.52 -10.20
N GLU A 354 40.84 53.32 -10.86
CA GLU A 354 40.84 54.78 -10.77
C GLU A 354 40.33 55.41 -12.07
N ASN A 355 39.66 56.55 -11.94
CA ASN A 355 39.33 57.38 -13.09
C ASN A 355 40.54 58.21 -13.56
N ARG A 356 40.36 59.01 -14.63
CA ARG A 356 41.42 59.86 -15.19
C ARG A 356 41.95 60.93 -14.24
N THR A 357 41.27 61.21 -13.13
CA THR A 357 41.73 62.15 -12.10
C THR A 357 42.48 61.46 -10.96
N GLY A 358 42.69 60.14 -11.03
CA GLY A 358 43.36 59.34 -9.99
C GLY A 358 42.47 59.06 -8.77
N SER A 359 41.14 59.24 -8.90
CA SER A 359 40.20 58.90 -7.83
C SER A 359 39.70 57.47 -7.99
N ALA A 360 39.72 56.69 -6.91
CA ALA A 360 39.19 55.33 -6.91
C ALA A 360 37.66 55.35 -7.12
N VAL A 361 37.20 54.64 -8.15
CA VAL A 361 35.78 54.53 -8.52
C VAL A 361 35.23 53.11 -8.35
N ALA A 362 36.12 52.13 -8.25
CA ALA A 362 35.82 50.78 -7.81
C ALA A 362 37.07 50.12 -7.21
N PHE A 363 36.90 49.11 -6.36
CA PHE A 363 38.00 48.23 -5.98
C PHE A 363 37.51 46.82 -5.61
N ILE A 364 38.40 45.84 -5.74
CA ILE A 364 38.19 44.48 -5.23
C ILE A 364 39.19 44.25 -4.11
N ASN A 365 38.71 43.96 -2.91
CA ASN A 365 39.59 43.71 -1.76
C ASN A 365 40.23 42.31 -1.81
N SER A 366 41.18 42.05 -0.91
CA SER A 366 41.88 40.76 -0.81
C SER A 366 40.97 39.58 -0.40
N SER A 367 39.72 39.83 -0.02
CA SER A 367 38.69 38.82 0.26
C SER A 367 37.70 38.64 -0.90
N GLY A 368 37.91 39.32 -2.03
CA GLY A 368 37.10 39.19 -3.24
C GLY A 368 35.76 39.94 -3.21
N TYR A 369 35.54 40.86 -2.27
CA TYR A 369 34.40 41.78 -2.31
C TYR A 369 34.65 42.88 -3.34
N LEU A 370 33.66 43.12 -4.20
CA LEU A 370 33.67 44.22 -5.17
C LEU A 370 32.96 45.44 -4.58
N PHE A 371 33.64 46.57 -4.53
CA PHE A 371 33.08 47.84 -4.11
C PHE A 371 32.98 48.79 -5.30
N LEU A 372 31.80 49.35 -5.54
CA LEU A 372 31.49 50.28 -6.62
C LEU A 372 31.00 51.61 -6.04
N GLN A 373 31.54 52.72 -6.55
CA GLN A 373 31.00 54.05 -6.25
C GLN A 373 29.61 54.22 -6.89
N GLY A 374 29.43 53.69 -8.10
CA GLY A 374 28.17 53.70 -8.84
C GLY A 374 27.34 52.43 -8.64
N SER A 375 26.35 52.24 -9.50
CA SER A 375 25.46 51.06 -9.52
C SER A 375 25.99 49.97 -10.46
N TYR A 376 25.34 48.81 -10.50
CA TYR A 376 25.63 47.77 -11.50
C TYR A 376 24.40 47.35 -12.31
N GLU A 377 24.62 46.92 -13.55
CA GLU A 377 23.60 46.39 -14.46
C GLU A 377 24.11 45.11 -15.12
N GLU A 378 23.50 43.97 -14.76
CA GLU A 378 23.73 42.67 -15.39
C GLU A 378 22.88 42.50 -16.65
N LEU A 379 23.30 41.58 -17.54
CA LEU A 379 22.58 41.28 -18.79
C LEU A 379 22.32 42.52 -19.65
N ALA A 380 23.22 43.50 -19.62
CA ALA A 380 23.06 44.76 -20.32
C ALA A 380 22.94 44.53 -21.84
N SER A 381 21.83 44.97 -22.42
CA SER A 381 21.53 44.79 -23.86
C SER A 381 22.48 45.56 -24.78
N ALA A 382 23.10 46.63 -24.27
CA ALA A 382 24.13 47.40 -24.94
C ALA A 382 25.18 47.89 -23.94
N LEU A 383 26.45 47.81 -24.34
CA LEU A 383 27.55 48.44 -23.65
C LEU A 383 28.01 49.64 -24.48
N ALA A 384 27.59 50.84 -24.08
CA ALA A 384 27.93 52.08 -24.76
C ALA A 384 28.36 53.12 -23.72
N PHE A 385 29.64 53.47 -23.71
CA PHE A 385 30.16 54.57 -22.89
C PHE A 385 31.42 55.17 -23.52
N SER A 386 31.63 56.48 -23.32
CA SER A 386 32.78 57.22 -23.88
C SER A 386 33.89 57.50 -22.87
N ASP A 387 33.67 57.19 -21.57
CA ASP A 387 34.62 57.47 -20.49
C ASP A 387 34.69 56.32 -19.46
N SER A 388 35.30 55.21 -19.88
CA SER A 388 35.53 54.02 -19.04
C SER A 388 36.83 54.11 -18.24
N ALA A 389 36.78 53.69 -16.98
CA ALA A 389 37.95 53.48 -16.11
C ALA A 389 38.56 52.08 -16.28
N LEU A 390 37.73 51.05 -16.54
CA LEU A 390 38.18 49.69 -16.86
C LEU A 390 37.26 49.08 -17.93
N GLU A 391 37.85 48.42 -18.92
CA GLU A 391 37.12 47.65 -19.93
C GLU A 391 37.60 46.20 -19.95
N ILE A 392 36.66 45.25 -20.03
CA ILE A 392 36.94 43.84 -20.28
C ILE A 392 36.42 43.51 -21.67
N ARG A 393 37.32 43.11 -22.56
CA ARG A 393 37.03 42.75 -23.95
C ARG A 393 37.40 41.30 -24.20
N ASN A 394 36.65 40.64 -25.08
CA ASN A 394 36.96 39.28 -25.50
C ASN A 394 38.04 39.27 -26.61
N ALA A 395 38.40 38.08 -27.10
CA ALA A 395 39.43 37.91 -28.13
C ALA A 395 39.06 38.54 -29.51
N THR A 396 37.81 38.94 -29.73
CA THR A 396 37.37 39.64 -30.95
C THR A 396 37.27 41.15 -30.73
N ASP A 397 37.87 41.67 -29.65
CA ASP A 397 37.81 43.07 -29.21
C ASP A 397 36.40 43.57 -28.85
N ALA A 398 35.43 42.65 -28.68
CA ALA A 398 34.08 43.00 -28.29
C ALA A 398 34.00 43.22 -26.78
N LEU A 399 33.49 44.38 -26.37
CA LEU A 399 33.27 44.75 -24.97
C LEU A 399 32.29 43.76 -24.31
N GLN A 400 32.72 43.20 -23.18
CA GLN A 400 31.96 42.24 -22.36
C GLN A 400 31.48 42.87 -21.05
N SER A 401 32.29 43.74 -20.45
CA SER A 401 31.91 44.58 -19.32
C SER A 401 32.79 45.83 -19.23
N PHE A 402 32.33 46.85 -18.53
CA PHE A 402 33.13 48.03 -18.20
C PHE A 402 32.73 48.61 -16.84
N ILE A 403 33.65 49.36 -16.25
CA ILE A 403 33.40 50.28 -15.14
C ILE A 403 33.68 51.69 -15.65
N ASP A 404 32.71 52.61 -15.53
CA ASP A 404 32.86 54.00 -15.96
C ASP A 404 33.64 54.86 -14.95
N SER A 405 33.94 56.11 -15.34
CA SER A 405 34.62 57.09 -14.49
C SER A 405 33.82 57.55 -13.26
N PHE A 406 32.58 57.09 -13.09
CA PHE A 406 31.72 57.29 -11.92
C PHE A 406 31.55 56.01 -11.08
N GLY A 407 32.15 54.90 -11.50
CA GLY A 407 32.09 53.62 -10.81
C GLY A 407 30.84 52.79 -11.12
N ASN A 408 30.10 53.10 -12.20
CA ASN A 408 29.00 52.22 -12.63
C ASN A 408 29.55 51.03 -13.40
N LEU A 409 29.12 49.83 -13.03
CA LEU A 409 29.45 48.58 -13.71
C LEU A 409 28.34 48.18 -14.67
N LYS A 410 28.66 47.92 -15.94
CA LYS A 410 27.76 47.22 -16.86
C LYS A 410 28.43 45.99 -17.43
N LEU A 411 27.70 44.88 -17.51
CA LEU A 411 28.20 43.60 -18.01
C LEU A 411 27.15 42.87 -18.85
N ARG A 412 27.61 42.12 -19.85
CA ARG A 412 26.75 41.24 -20.66
C ARG A 412 26.31 39.99 -19.91
N GLY A 413 27.13 39.51 -18.99
CA GLY A 413 26.84 38.34 -18.19
C GLY A 413 26.20 38.69 -16.86
N LEU A 414 26.44 37.82 -15.88
CA LEU A 414 25.94 37.87 -14.51
C LEU A 414 27.12 37.85 -13.52
N ILE A 415 26.89 38.37 -12.33
CA ILE A 415 27.82 38.33 -11.20
C ILE A 415 27.48 37.11 -10.34
N GLU A 416 28.41 36.17 -10.26
CA GLU A 416 28.39 35.06 -9.32
C GLU A 416 29.23 35.41 -8.09
N GLY A 417 28.56 35.94 -7.06
CA GLY A 417 29.14 36.05 -5.72
C GLY A 417 28.76 34.85 -4.86
N ASP A 418 29.62 34.57 -3.86
CA ASP A 418 29.21 33.82 -2.66
C ASP A 418 28.34 34.73 -1.78
N SER A 419 27.26 35.26 -2.35
CA SER A 419 26.26 35.98 -1.60
C SER A 419 25.46 34.94 -0.83
N ALA A 420 25.83 34.77 0.45
CA ALA A 420 24.82 34.81 1.49
C ALA A 420 24.02 36.11 1.29
N ASP A 421 22.96 36.05 0.50
CA ASP A 421 21.84 36.96 0.65
C ASP A 421 20.63 36.07 0.96
N PRO A 422 20.05 36.16 2.18
CA PRO A 422 18.84 35.44 2.56
C PRO A 422 17.61 35.87 1.76
#